data_AF-A0A815IQG3-F1
#
_entry.id   AF-A0A815IQG3-F1
#
_cell.length_a   1.000
_cell.length_b   1.000
_cell.length_c   1.000
_cell.angle_alpha   90.00
_cell.angle_beta   90.00
_cell.angle_gamma   90.00
#
_symmetry.space_group_name_H-M   'P 1'
#
loop_
_entity.id
_entity.type
_entity.pdbx_description
1 polymer ?
#
loop_
_entity_poly.entity_id
_entity_poly.type
_entity_poly.pdbx_seq_one_letter_code
_entity_poly.pdbx_strand_id
1 'polypeptide(L)'
;MDNIIFPLQNADVTSDNSEVEQQTELMLEDNTIWRAVYNADKIAIDRFIDADPDLINKRGAVGECPIHLLFLRGTDAHFDIARDLILRFPTIVTQTYYNSKYHGENILHIAIVQRNPAMVEWLLSNDHLESYRQQLLTARTTGSFFKM
;
A
#
# COMPACT_ATOMS: atom_id res chain seq x y z
N MET A 1 5.20 57.11 -3.03
CA MET A 1 6.23 56.86 -2.02
C MET A 1 5.75 55.69 -1.17
N ASP A 2 6.24 54.46 -1.25
CA ASP A 2 7.15 53.76 -2.14
C ASP A 2 6.87 52.25 -1.95
N ASN A 3 7.30 51.47 -2.97
CA ASN A 3 7.26 50.01 -3.12
C ASN A 3 7.85 49.23 -1.91
N ILE A 4 7.66 47.92 -1.70
CA ILE A 4 8.18 46.80 -2.52
C ILE A 4 7.50 45.44 -2.18
N ILE A 5 7.34 44.66 -3.26
CA ILE A 5 6.85 43.28 -3.52
C ILE A 5 7.74 42.19 -2.84
N PHE A 6 7.25 41.02 -2.40
CA PHE A 6 7.09 39.77 -3.20
C PHE A 6 6.14 38.74 -2.55
N PRO A 7 5.36 38.00 -3.36
CA PRO A 7 4.49 36.91 -2.93
C PRO A 7 5.27 35.59 -2.84
N LEU A 8 4.87 34.72 -1.90
CA LEU A 8 5.08 33.28 -2.05
C LEU A 8 3.72 32.59 -1.96
N GLN A 9 3.15 32.39 -3.13
CA GLN A 9 2.04 31.50 -3.38
C GLN A 9 2.59 30.07 -3.23
N ASN A 10 2.43 29.46 -2.06
CA ASN A 10 2.80 28.06 -1.83
C ASN A 10 1.75 27.16 -2.51
N ALA A 11 1.99 26.81 -3.77
CA ALA A 11 1.13 25.95 -4.59
C ALA A 11 1.34 24.44 -4.36
N ASP A 12 2.13 24.03 -3.36
CA ASP A 12 2.56 22.63 -3.20
C ASP A 12 2.04 21.92 -1.93
N VAL A 13 1.25 22.61 -1.10
CA VAL A 13 0.71 22.04 0.16
C VAL A 13 -0.72 21.51 -0.01
N THR A 14 -1.38 21.80 -1.14
CA THR A 14 -2.81 21.51 -1.35
C THR A 14 -3.08 20.16 -2.01
N SER A 15 -2.17 19.64 -2.83
CA SER A 15 -2.35 18.34 -3.51
C SER A 15 -2.25 17.17 -2.54
N ASP A 16 -1.35 17.27 -1.57
CA ASP A 16 -0.92 16.15 -0.72
C ASP A 16 -1.98 15.68 0.30
N ASN A 17 -2.82 16.59 0.78
CA ASN A 17 -3.98 16.23 1.60
C ASN A 17 -5.11 15.61 0.75
N SER A 18 -5.28 16.08 -0.49
CA SER A 18 -6.40 15.67 -1.33
C SER A 18 -6.32 14.22 -1.81
N GLU A 19 -5.12 13.67 -2.06
CA GLU A 19 -4.96 12.26 -2.43
C GLU A 19 -5.27 11.33 -1.24
N VAL A 20 -4.85 11.71 -0.03
CA VAL A 20 -5.14 10.94 1.18
C VAL A 20 -6.63 10.97 1.53
N GLU A 21 -7.28 12.13 1.32
CA GLU A 21 -8.73 12.28 1.44
C GLU A 21 -9.47 11.40 0.44
N GLN A 22 -9.10 11.43 -0.84
CA GLN A 22 -9.68 10.56 -1.88
C GLN A 22 -9.53 9.07 -1.54
N GLN A 23 -8.36 8.67 -1.04
CA GLN A 23 -8.17 7.29 -0.62
C GLN A 23 -9.07 6.92 0.55
N THR A 24 -9.25 7.84 1.50
CA THR A 24 -10.18 7.64 2.62
C THR A 24 -11.60 7.44 2.13
N GLU A 25 -12.05 8.22 1.14
CA GLU A 25 -13.36 8.07 0.52
C GLU A 25 -13.53 6.70 -0.16
N LEU A 26 -12.53 6.23 -0.91
CA LEU A 26 -12.53 4.90 -1.53
C LEU A 26 -12.67 3.76 -0.50
N MET A 27 -12.07 3.90 0.68
CA MET A 27 -12.20 2.92 1.77
C MET A 27 -13.58 2.94 2.45
N LEU A 28 -14.36 3.99 2.23
CA LEU A 28 -15.72 4.16 2.78
C LEU A 28 -16.81 3.84 1.74
N GLU A 29 -16.46 3.80 0.46
CA GLU A 29 -17.39 3.47 -0.63
C GLU A 29 -17.85 2.01 -0.55
N ASP A 30 -19.17 1.81 -0.45
CA ASP A 30 -19.77 0.49 -0.35
C ASP A 30 -19.54 -0.34 -1.62
N ASN A 31 -19.49 -1.67 -1.43
CA ASN A 31 -19.33 -2.64 -2.51
C ASN A 31 -18.06 -2.43 -3.37
N THR A 32 -16.97 -1.98 -2.75
CA THR A 32 -15.64 -1.89 -3.38
C THR A 32 -14.64 -2.86 -2.75
N ILE A 33 -13.61 -3.23 -3.51
CA ILE A 33 -12.47 -4.00 -2.98
C ILE A 33 -11.75 -3.23 -1.86
N TRP A 34 -11.69 -1.90 -1.93
CA TRP A 34 -11.04 -1.06 -0.94
C TRP A 34 -11.73 -1.14 0.42
N ARG A 35 -13.07 -1.06 0.44
CA ARG A 35 -13.88 -1.25 1.65
C ARG A 35 -13.72 -2.65 2.23
N ALA A 36 -13.73 -3.67 1.38
CA ALA A 36 -13.57 -5.06 1.81
C ALA A 36 -12.20 -5.29 2.47
N VAL A 37 -11.13 -4.80 1.84
CA VAL A 37 -9.77 -4.82 2.37
C VAL A 37 -9.65 -4.05 3.68
N TYR A 38 -10.22 -2.84 3.75
CA TYR A 38 -10.18 -2.00 4.94
C TYR A 38 -10.80 -2.67 6.18
N ASN A 39 -11.83 -3.50 5.96
CA ASN A 39 -12.57 -4.21 7.00
C ASN A 39 -12.11 -5.66 7.23
N ALA A 40 -11.07 -6.13 6.53
CA ALA A 40 -10.68 -7.55 6.48
C ALA A 40 -11.84 -8.51 6.15
N ASP A 41 -12.75 -8.12 5.26
CA ASP A 41 -13.85 -8.98 4.81
C ASP A 41 -13.34 -9.96 3.74
N LYS A 42 -12.81 -11.10 4.18
CA LYS A 42 -12.24 -12.13 3.30
C LYS A 42 -13.24 -12.64 2.26
N ILE A 43 -14.51 -12.81 2.63
CA ILE A 43 -15.53 -13.33 1.72
C ILE A 43 -15.78 -12.33 0.58
N ALA A 44 -15.91 -11.04 0.91
CA ALA A 44 -16.07 -10.01 -0.10
C ALA A 44 -14.81 -9.86 -0.98
N ILE A 45 -13.61 -9.90 -0.37
CA ILE A 45 -12.33 -9.87 -1.10
C ILE A 45 -12.25 -11.01 -2.10
N ASP A 46 -12.46 -12.26 -1.66
CA ASP A 46 -12.42 -13.43 -2.53
C ASP A 46 -13.43 -13.30 -3.67
N ARG A 47 -14.66 -12.90 -3.37
CA ARG A 47 -15.70 -12.67 -4.38
C ARG A 47 -15.27 -11.64 -5.44
N PHE A 48 -14.66 -10.52 -5.03
CA PHE A 48 -14.19 -9.50 -5.97
C PHE A 48 -13.02 -10.02 -6.82
N ILE A 49 -12.04 -10.66 -6.20
CA ILE A 49 -10.85 -11.20 -6.88
C ILE A 49 -11.20 -12.37 -7.80
N ASP A 50 -12.17 -13.21 -7.44
CA ASP A 50 -12.66 -14.30 -8.29
C ASP A 50 -13.39 -13.79 -9.52
N ALA A 51 -14.12 -12.67 -9.38
CA ALA A 51 -14.82 -12.02 -10.49
C ALA A 51 -13.85 -11.26 -11.41
N ASP A 52 -12.84 -10.59 -10.85
CA ASP A 52 -11.81 -9.84 -11.57
C ASP A 52 -10.46 -9.92 -10.83
N PRO A 53 -9.57 -10.86 -11.23
CA PRO A 53 -8.27 -11.03 -10.59
C PRO A 53 -7.36 -9.80 -10.67
N ASP A 54 -7.54 -8.94 -11.67
CA ASP A 54 -6.70 -7.75 -11.85
C ASP A 54 -6.95 -6.70 -10.75
N LEU A 55 -8.06 -6.80 -10.01
CA LEU A 55 -8.35 -5.94 -8.87
C LEU A 55 -7.26 -6.01 -7.79
N ILE A 56 -6.50 -7.10 -7.67
CA ILE A 56 -5.38 -7.20 -6.73
C ILE A 56 -4.26 -6.20 -7.03
N ASN A 57 -4.15 -5.75 -8.29
CA ASN A 57 -3.18 -4.77 -8.75
C ASN A 57 -3.75 -3.35 -8.86
N LYS A 58 -5.05 -3.17 -8.56
CA LYS A 58 -5.73 -1.87 -8.66
C LYS A 58 -5.00 -0.83 -7.83
N ARG A 59 -4.77 0.34 -8.42
CA ARG A 59 -4.10 1.46 -7.75
C ARG A 59 -5.09 2.37 -7.04
N GLY A 60 -4.79 2.70 -5.79
CA GLY A 60 -5.51 3.71 -5.01
C GLY A 60 -5.00 5.12 -5.30
N ALA A 61 -5.57 6.11 -4.62
CA ALA A 61 -5.27 7.52 -4.87
C ALA A 61 -3.81 7.89 -4.53
N VAL A 62 -3.18 7.19 -3.58
CA VAL A 62 -1.77 7.38 -3.21
C VAL A 62 -0.83 6.36 -3.89
N GLY A 63 -1.33 5.63 -4.87
CA GLY A 63 -0.55 4.69 -5.68
C GLY A 63 -0.26 3.35 -5.01
N GLU A 64 -1.01 3.01 -3.96
CA GLU A 64 -0.98 1.73 -3.28
C GLU A 64 -1.77 0.64 -4.04
N CYS A 65 -1.67 -0.59 -3.56
CA CYS A 65 -2.48 -1.72 -4.00
C CYS A 65 -3.27 -2.26 -2.79
N PRO A 66 -4.32 -3.07 -2.98
CA PRO A 66 -4.99 -3.79 -1.90
C PRO A 66 -4.06 -4.43 -0.86
N ILE A 67 -2.97 -5.08 -1.31
CA ILE A 67 -2.02 -5.74 -0.40
C ILE A 67 -1.30 -4.76 0.53
N HIS A 68 -0.98 -3.55 0.06
CA HIS A 68 -0.36 -2.52 0.89
C HIS A 68 -1.31 -2.10 2.02
N LEU A 69 -2.60 -1.95 1.72
CA LEU A 69 -3.59 -1.59 2.73
C LEU A 69 -3.78 -2.71 3.76
N LEU A 70 -3.78 -3.98 3.37
CA LEU A 70 -3.80 -5.11 4.33
C LEU A 70 -2.62 -5.01 5.33
N PHE A 71 -1.41 -4.77 4.83
CA PHE A 71 -0.22 -4.59 5.68
C PHE A 71 -0.30 -3.31 6.53
N LEU A 72 -0.85 -2.22 6.01
CA LEU A 72 -0.99 -0.95 6.74
C LEU A 72 -2.02 -1.03 7.87
N ARG A 73 -3.06 -1.86 7.74
CA ARG A 73 -4.03 -2.11 8.81
C ARG A 73 -3.45 -2.99 9.92
N GLY A 74 -2.64 -3.98 9.55
CA GLY A 74 -1.72 -4.66 10.47
C GLY A 74 -2.36 -5.50 11.58
N THR A 75 -3.65 -5.82 11.52
CA THR A 75 -4.27 -6.78 12.45
C THR A 75 -4.01 -8.20 11.98
N ASP A 76 -4.14 -9.19 12.89
CA ASP A 76 -3.96 -10.61 12.55
C ASP A 76 -4.85 -11.04 11.37
N ALA A 77 -6.13 -10.65 11.38
CA ALA A 77 -7.04 -10.91 10.27
C ALA A 77 -6.55 -10.35 8.92
N HIS A 78 -6.00 -9.12 8.89
CA HIS A 78 -5.48 -8.54 7.64
C HIS A 78 -4.23 -9.27 7.17
N PHE A 79 -3.35 -9.67 8.10
CA PHE A 79 -2.15 -10.44 7.79
C PHE A 79 -2.45 -11.85 7.31
N ASP A 80 -3.46 -12.52 7.87
CA ASP A 80 -3.91 -13.83 7.41
C ASP A 80 -4.44 -13.79 5.98
N ILE A 81 -5.27 -12.78 5.68
CA ILE A 81 -5.77 -12.53 4.33
C ILE A 81 -4.62 -12.21 3.37
N ALA A 82 -3.67 -11.37 3.81
CA ALA A 82 -2.51 -11.01 3.00
C ALA A 82 -1.66 -12.25 2.64
N ARG A 83 -1.41 -13.15 3.59
CA ARG A 83 -0.69 -14.41 3.32
C ARG A 83 -1.43 -15.28 2.30
N ASP A 84 -2.74 -15.44 2.47
CA ASP A 84 -3.56 -16.21 1.54
C ASP A 84 -3.49 -15.64 0.11
N LEU A 85 -3.62 -14.32 -0.03
CA LEU A 85 -3.51 -13.65 -1.33
C LEU A 85 -2.10 -13.75 -1.93
N ILE A 86 -1.04 -13.68 -1.12
CA ILE A 86 0.34 -13.85 -1.58
C ILE A 86 0.58 -15.29 -2.07
N LEU A 87 0.07 -16.29 -1.35
CA LEU A 87 0.18 -17.68 -1.80
C LEU A 87 -0.59 -17.92 -3.10
N ARG A 88 -1.73 -17.26 -3.28
CA ARG A 88 -2.56 -17.35 -4.49
C ARG A 88 -1.96 -16.55 -5.67
N PHE A 89 -1.36 -15.40 -5.41
CA PHE A 89 -0.79 -14.50 -6.41
C PHE A 89 0.62 -14.03 -5.98
N PRO A 90 1.66 -14.87 -6.09
CA PRO A 90 2.98 -14.56 -5.52
C PRO A 90 3.62 -13.27 -6.05
N THR A 91 3.31 -12.87 -7.28
CA THR A 91 3.83 -11.64 -7.90
C THR A 91 3.38 -10.36 -7.20
N ILE A 92 2.34 -10.39 -6.36
CA ILE A 92 1.86 -9.17 -5.68
C ILE A 92 2.83 -8.65 -4.62
N VAL A 93 3.79 -9.46 -4.18
CA VAL A 93 4.83 -9.02 -3.23
C VAL A 93 5.81 -8.04 -3.86
N THR A 94 5.88 -7.99 -5.19
CA THR A 94 6.77 -7.07 -5.92
C THR A 94 6.16 -5.69 -6.07
N GLN A 95 4.92 -5.49 -5.64
CA GLN A 95 4.24 -4.21 -5.73
C GLN A 95 4.91 -3.21 -4.78
N THR A 96 5.11 -2.00 -5.28
CA THR A 96 5.52 -0.85 -4.48
C THR A 96 4.50 0.26 -4.66
N TYR A 97 4.42 1.16 -3.69
CA TYR A 97 3.76 2.44 -3.87
C TYR A 97 4.36 3.16 -5.09
N TYR A 98 3.49 3.60 -5.99
CA TYR A 98 3.89 4.22 -7.26
C TYR A 98 4.08 5.74 -7.14
N ASN A 99 3.23 6.43 -6.36
CA ASN A 99 3.20 7.89 -6.32
C ASN A 99 4.41 8.49 -5.60
N SER A 100 4.68 9.76 -5.90
CA SER A 100 5.86 10.50 -5.46
C SER A 100 6.07 10.52 -3.94
N LYS A 101 4.98 10.50 -3.15
CA LYS A 101 5.05 10.59 -1.69
C LYS A 101 5.67 9.36 -1.04
N TYR A 102 5.13 8.19 -1.34
CA TYR A 102 5.55 6.91 -0.75
C TYR A 102 6.35 6.04 -1.71
N HIS A 103 6.84 6.61 -2.81
CA HIS A 103 7.49 5.87 -3.89
C HIS A 103 8.52 4.85 -3.40
N GLY A 104 8.37 3.61 -3.87
CA GLY A 104 9.29 2.51 -3.57
C GLY A 104 9.04 1.79 -2.24
N GLU A 105 8.10 2.25 -1.42
CA GLU A 105 7.64 1.49 -0.25
C GLU A 105 6.96 0.19 -0.69
N ASN A 106 7.29 -0.93 -0.05
CA ASN A 106 6.69 -2.24 -0.28
C ASN A 106 6.17 -2.83 1.03
N ILE A 107 5.53 -4.00 0.94
CA ILE A 107 4.96 -4.69 2.09
C ILE A 107 5.98 -5.11 3.17
N LEU A 108 7.27 -5.30 2.82
CA LEU A 108 8.31 -5.60 3.80
C LEU A 108 8.63 -4.39 4.68
N HIS A 109 8.74 -3.19 4.08
CA HIS A 109 8.91 -1.95 4.84
C HIS A 109 7.76 -1.78 5.85
N ILE A 110 6.52 -1.96 5.38
CA ILE A 110 5.32 -1.81 6.21
C ILE A 110 5.31 -2.86 7.33
N ALA A 111 5.63 -4.14 7.05
CA ALA A 111 5.70 -5.19 8.06
C ALA A 111 6.69 -4.88 9.19
N ILE A 112 7.84 -4.30 8.85
CA ILE A 112 8.85 -3.84 9.81
C ILE A 112 8.28 -2.70 10.68
N VAL A 113 7.63 -1.71 10.07
CA VAL A 113 7.00 -0.59 10.79
C VAL A 113 5.89 -1.08 11.72
N GLN A 114 5.10 -2.07 11.31
CA GLN A 114 4.06 -2.73 12.13
C GLN A 114 4.64 -3.59 13.26
N ARG A 115 5.96 -3.77 13.32
CA ARG A 115 6.66 -4.59 14.33
C ARG A 115 6.13 -6.01 14.40
N ASN A 116 5.83 -6.61 13.24
CA ASN A 116 5.41 -8.00 13.16
C ASN A 116 6.59 -8.88 12.69
N PRO A 117 7.45 -9.36 13.62
CA PRO A 117 8.61 -10.17 13.26
C PRO A 117 8.22 -11.48 12.57
N ALA A 118 7.11 -12.11 12.97
CA ALA A 118 6.63 -13.34 12.34
C ALA A 118 6.27 -13.13 10.86
N MET A 119 5.64 -12.00 10.52
CA MET A 119 5.36 -11.66 9.13
C MET A 119 6.64 -11.31 8.34
N VAL A 120 7.59 -10.62 8.97
CA VAL A 120 8.90 -10.32 8.35
C VAL A 120 9.65 -11.60 8.04
N GLU A 121 9.73 -12.53 8.99
CA GLU A 121 10.35 -13.84 8.80
C GLU A 121 9.64 -14.64 7.71
N TRP A 122 8.31 -14.64 7.70
CA TRP A 122 7.52 -15.33 6.69
C TRP A 122 7.77 -14.77 5.27
N LEU A 123 7.80 -13.42 5.11
CA LEU A 123 8.09 -12.77 3.84
C LEU A 123 9.51 -13.06 3.31
N LEU A 124 10.47 -13.30 4.22
CA LEU A 124 11.86 -13.59 3.90
C LEU A 124 12.16 -15.10 3.84
N SER A 125 11.16 -15.95 4.09
CA SER A 125 11.31 -17.40 4.07
C SER A 125 11.47 -17.93 2.64
N ASN A 126 12.30 -18.96 2.50
CA ASN A 126 12.58 -19.60 1.22
C ASN A 126 11.43 -20.52 0.76
N ASP A 127 10.48 -20.84 1.64
CA ASP A 127 9.43 -21.82 1.39
C ASP A 127 8.37 -21.31 0.40
N HIS A 128 8.18 -19.99 0.33
CA HIS A 128 7.07 -19.39 -0.42
C HIS A 128 7.49 -18.31 -1.41
N LEU A 129 8.59 -17.60 -1.16
CA LEU A 129 8.91 -16.36 -1.86
C LEU A 129 10.37 -16.24 -2.31
N GLU A 130 11.10 -17.35 -2.44
CA GLU A 130 12.53 -17.35 -2.81
C GLU A 130 12.82 -16.47 -4.04
N SER A 131 12.01 -16.58 -5.09
CA SER A 131 12.15 -15.80 -6.33
C SER A 131 11.97 -14.27 -6.16
N TYR A 132 11.27 -13.84 -5.11
CA TYR A 132 10.92 -12.43 -4.89
C TYR A 132 11.67 -11.81 -3.72
N ARG A 133 12.29 -12.62 -2.87
CA ARG A 133 13.03 -12.21 -1.67
C ARG A 133 14.03 -11.10 -1.97
N GLN A 134 14.82 -11.23 -3.05
CA GLN A 134 15.81 -10.22 -3.39
C GLN A 134 15.17 -8.87 -3.74
N GLN A 135 14.02 -8.87 -4.41
CA GLN A 135 13.30 -7.63 -4.74
C GLN A 135 12.75 -6.96 -3.48
N LEU A 136 12.20 -7.74 -2.55
CA LEU A 136 11.77 -7.23 -1.25
C LEU A 136 12.93 -6.58 -0.49
N LEU A 137 14.10 -7.24 -0.45
CA LEU A 137 15.29 -6.78 0.27
C LEU A 137 16.01 -5.59 -0.38
N THR A 138 15.89 -5.43 -1.70
CA THR A 138 16.61 -4.36 -2.44
C THR A 138 15.74 -3.16 -2.75
N ALA A 139 14.43 -3.24 -2.52
CA ALA A 139 13.53 -2.11 -2.65
C ALA A 139 14.01 -0.95 -1.78
N ARG A 140 13.97 0.26 -2.34
CA ARG A 140 14.34 1.49 -1.63
C ARG A 140 13.18 2.44 -1.67
N THR A 141 12.83 2.97 -0.50
CA THR A 141 11.93 4.10 -0.38
C THR A 141 12.64 5.37 -0.85
N THR A 142 12.19 5.95 -1.96
CA THR A 142 12.74 7.21 -2.51
C THR A 142 11.70 8.30 -2.62
N GLY A 143 10.49 8.07 -2.10
CA GLY A 143 9.43 9.06 -2.05
C GLY A 143 9.78 10.28 -1.20
N SER A 144 9.11 11.40 -1.45
CA SER A 144 9.37 12.67 -0.77
C SER A 144 9.19 12.57 0.75
N PHE A 145 8.28 11.71 1.23
CA PHE A 145 8.07 11.45 2.65
C PHE A 145 9.34 10.97 3.38
N PHE A 146 10.20 10.22 2.69
CA PHE A 146 11.38 9.58 3.29
C PHE A 146 12.67 10.41 3.19
N LYS A 147 12.61 11.62 2.63
CA LYS A 147 13.78 12.49 2.38
C LYS A 147 14.05 13.52 3.50
N MET A 148 13.54 13.28 4.70
CA MET A 148 13.75 14.16 5.86
C MET A 148 15.20 14.16 6.34
#